data_AF-A0A966WB81-F1
#
_entry.id   AF-A0A966WB81-F1
#
_cell.length_a   1.000
_cell.length_b   1.000
_cell.length_c   1.000
_cell.angle_alpha   90.00
_cell.angle_beta   90.00
_cell.angle_gamma   90.00
#
_symmetry.space_group_name_H-M   'P 1'
#
loop_
_entity.id
_entity.type
_entity.pdbx_description
1 polymer ?
#
loop_
_entity_poly.entity_id
_entity_poly.type
_entity_poly.pdbx_seq_one_letter_code
_entity_poly.pdbx_strand_id
1 'polypeptide(L)'
;MAADLRQAVESLVVRVRTLSRWHAIAASLTVAYTVWLAVRTTRDHFGLGTSAYDFGLYDQGIWLLSQGKAPFVTLMGRNLFGDHTSFILLPLVPLYWVISSTGLLFVVQAAVLGLGALPVWKTARMLLGSLPMSCVAVVAYLLHPALTYTGMENFHPDSALAPLIAWAIYAA
;
A
#
# COMPACT_ATOMS: atom_id res chain seq x y z
N MET A 1 -25.20 -11.38 20.96
CA MET A 1 -25.25 -10.13 20.17
C MET A 1 -25.00 -8.86 20.99
N ALA A 2 -25.85 -8.48 21.97
CA ALA A 2 -25.60 -7.27 22.78
C ALA A 2 -24.43 -7.41 23.77
N ALA A 3 -24.21 -8.59 24.33
CA ALA A 3 -23.05 -8.91 25.18
C ALA A 3 -21.73 -8.88 24.38
N ASP A 4 -21.73 -9.42 23.15
CA ASP A 4 -20.56 -9.41 22.25
C ASP A 4 -20.16 -8.01 21.84
N LEU A 5 -21.14 -7.13 21.56
CA LEU A 5 -20.88 -5.74 21.20
C LEU A 5 -20.24 -4.98 22.37
N ARG A 6 -20.74 -5.18 23.59
CA ARG A 6 -20.18 -4.57 24.80
C ARG A 6 -18.75 -5.04 25.06
N GLN A 7 -18.49 -6.34 24.91
CA GLN A 7 -17.17 -6.93 25.10
C GLN A 7 -16.18 -6.45 24.02
N ALA A 8 -16.63 -6.30 22.77
CA ALA A 8 -15.85 -5.72 21.69
C ALA A 8 -15.49 -4.26 21.98
N VAL A 9 -16.45 -3.44 22.43
CA VAL A 9 -16.23 -2.05 22.81
C VAL A 9 -15.25 -1.94 23.98
N GLU A 10 -15.42 -2.76 25.03
CA GLU A 10 -14.51 -2.78 26.19
C GLU A 10 -13.09 -3.17 25.76
N SER A 11 -12.94 -4.16 24.87
CA SER A 11 -11.63 -4.55 24.32
C SER A 11 -10.98 -3.44 23.48
N LEU A 12 -11.79 -2.68 22.73
CA LEU A 12 -11.34 -1.55 21.94
C LEU A 12 -10.88 -0.40 22.84
N VAL A 13 -11.65 -0.09 23.89
CA VAL A 13 -11.33 0.95 24.87
C VAL A 13 -10.02 0.63 25.60
N VAL A 14 -9.81 -0.63 26.00
CA VAL A 14 -8.54 -1.05 26.61
C VAL A 14 -7.39 -0.89 25.61
N ARG A 15 -7.55 -1.31 24.35
CA ARG A 15 -6.51 -1.13 23.32
C ARG A 15 -6.18 0.35 23.08
N VAL A 16 -7.19 1.21 22.99
CA VAL A 16 -6.99 2.65 22.81
C VAL A 16 -6.27 3.25 24.01
N ARG A 17 -6.59 2.82 25.24
CA ARG A 17 -5.89 3.25 26.47
C ARG A 17 -4.45 2.77 26.55
N THR A 18 -4.08 1.71 25.84
CA THR A 18 -2.70 1.21 25.74
C THR A 18 -1.86 1.89 24.65
N LEU A 19 -2.44 2.84 23.88
CA LEU A 19 -1.70 3.60 22.88
C LEU A 19 -0.68 4.51 23.54
N SER A 20 0.57 4.03 23.57
CA SER A 20 1.71 4.85 23.98
C SER A 20 2.08 5.89 22.92
N ARG A 21 2.89 6.89 23.32
CA ARG A 21 3.49 7.88 22.40
C ARG A 21 4.18 7.24 21.19
N TRP A 22 4.75 6.05 21.35
CA TRP A 22 5.45 5.35 20.27
C TRP A 22 4.50 4.86 19.17
N HIS A 23 3.28 4.45 19.53
CA HIS A 23 2.24 4.12 18.55
C HIS A 23 1.83 5.35 17.76
N ALA A 24 1.61 6.47 18.47
CA ALA A 24 1.26 7.74 17.83
C ALA A 24 2.38 8.22 16.89
N ILE A 25 3.64 8.16 17.31
CA ILE A 25 4.79 8.55 16.47
C ILE A 25 4.87 7.65 15.22
N ALA A 26 4.84 6.32 15.38
CA ALA A 26 4.94 5.41 14.25
C ALA A 26 3.77 5.56 13.27
N ALA A 27 2.54 5.71 13.78
CA ALA A 27 1.36 5.95 12.94
C ALA A 27 1.46 7.29 12.19
N SER A 28 1.83 8.37 12.88
CA SER A 28 2.00 9.69 12.27
C SER A 28 3.07 9.69 11.19
N LEU A 29 4.21 9.04 11.43
CA LEU A 29 5.28 8.92 10.44
C LEU A 29 4.86 8.07 9.23
N THR A 30 4.12 6.99 9.45
CA THR A 30 3.58 6.15 8.38
C THR A 30 2.60 6.93 7.52
N VAL A 31 1.67 7.67 8.14
CA VAL A 31 0.71 8.53 7.43
C VAL A 31 1.44 9.64 6.67
N ALA A 32 2.39 10.32 7.31
CA ALA A 32 3.16 11.40 6.68
C ALA A 32 3.95 10.89 5.46
N TYR A 33 4.63 9.74 5.58
CA TYR A 33 5.33 9.10 4.47
C TYR A 33 4.37 8.74 3.33
N THR A 34 3.25 8.09 3.66
CA THR A 34 2.25 7.64 2.68
C THR A 34 1.67 8.83 1.91
N VAL A 35 1.28 9.89 2.62
CA VAL A 35 0.73 11.12 2.00
C VAL A 35 1.80 11.82 1.18
N TRP A 36 3.03 11.95 1.69
CA TRP A 36 4.13 12.55 0.95
C TRP A 36 4.39 11.81 -0.36
N LEU A 37 4.49 10.48 -0.32
CA LEU A 37 4.76 9.65 -1.49
C LEU A 37 3.62 9.74 -2.51
N ALA A 38 2.36 9.64 -2.06
CA ALA A 38 1.18 9.78 -2.91
C ALA A 38 1.14 11.15 -3.59
N VAL A 39 1.34 12.24 -2.83
CA VAL A 39 1.33 13.60 -3.37
C VAL A 39 2.49 13.81 -4.34
N ARG A 40 3.70 13.34 -4.00
CA ARG A 40 4.90 13.47 -4.83
C ARG A 40 4.71 12.82 -6.20
N THR A 41 4.33 11.56 -6.21
CA THR A 41 4.18 10.73 -7.43
C THR A 41 2.99 11.17 -8.28
N THR A 42 1.87 11.51 -7.65
CA THR A 42 0.70 12.04 -8.37
C THR A 42 0.99 13.40 -9.02
N ARG A 43 1.79 14.26 -8.36
CA ARG A 43 2.25 15.52 -8.95
C ARG A 43 3.19 15.30 -10.14
N ASP A 44 4.10 14.33 -10.04
CA ASP A 44 4.95 13.98 -11.18
C ASP A 44 4.10 13.50 -12.35
N HIS A 45 3.13 12.62 -12.10
CA HIS A 45 2.24 12.09 -13.13
C HIS A 45 1.48 13.20 -13.88
N PHE A 46 0.78 14.07 -13.14
CA PHE A 46 0.04 15.18 -13.76
C PHE A 46 0.96 16.30 -14.29
N GLY A 47 2.22 16.32 -13.87
CA GLY A 47 3.28 17.16 -14.44
C GLY A 47 3.98 16.55 -15.66
N LEU A 48 3.47 15.44 -16.21
CA LEU A 48 4.04 14.71 -17.35
C LEU A 48 5.42 14.09 -17.08
N GLY A 49 5.75 13.83 -15.81
CA GLY A 49 7.01 13.24 -15.36
C GLY A 49 7.02 11.71 -15.25
N THR A 50 5.97 11.03 -15.70
CA THR A 50 5.85 9.55 -15.63
C THR A 50 5.94 8.89 -17.00
N SER A 51 6.44 7.65 -17.04
CA SER A 51 6.45 6.84 -18.26
C SER A 51 5.04 6.34 -18.58
N ALA A 52 4.60 6.55 -19.83
CA ALA A 52 3.33 6.00 -20.30
C ALA A 52 3.34 4.47 -20.36
N TYR A 53 4.52 3.85 -20.52
CA TYR A 53 4.63 2.39 -20.67
C TYR A 53 4.26 1.70 -19.36
N ASP A 54 4.99 1.96 -18.27
CA ASP A 54 4.85 1.24 -16.99
C ASP A 54 3.47 1.47 -16.36
N PHE A 55 3.08 2.74 -16.18
CA PHE A 55 1.80 3.08 -15.57
C PHE A 55 0.61 2.73 -16.48
N GLY A 56 0.71 3.10 -17.76
CA GLY A 56 -0.42 3.01 -18.69
C GLY A 56 -0.85 1.57 -19.00
N LEU A 57 0.08 0.61 -18.92
CA LEU A 57 -0.23 -0.80 -19.13
C LEU A 57 -1.22 -1.33 -18.09
N TYR A 58 -1.01 -0.95 -16.81
CA TYR A 58 -1.84 -1.39 -15.70
C TYR A 58 -3.14 -0.57 -15.64
N ASP A 59 -3.08 0.74 -15.84
CA ASP A 59 -4.26 1.62 -15.85
C ASP A 59 -5.28 1.19 -16.91
N GLN A 60 -4.84 0.98 -18.15
CA GLN A 60 -5.71 0.52 -19.24
C GLN A 60 -6.30 -0.86 -18.92
N GLY A 61 -5.48 -1.78 -18.44
CA GLY A 61 -5.91 -3.14 -18.13
C GLY A 61 -6.98 -3.19 -17.05
N ILE A 62 -6.79 -2.47 -15.94
CA ILE A 62 -7.76 -2.38 -14.84
C ILE A 62 -9.02 -1.65 -15.28
N TRP A 63 -8.88 -0.56 -16.05
CA TRP A 63 -10.01 0.15 -16.61
C TRP A 63 -10.86 -0.76 -17.50
N LEU A 64 -10.27 -1.53 -18.42
CA LEU A 64 -11.01 -2.49 -19.26
C LEU A 64 -11.76 -3.54 -18.44
N LEU A 65 -11.12 -4.09 -17.40
CA LEU A 65 -11.77 -5.02 -16.46
C LEU A 65 -12.97 -4.38 -15.76
N SER A 66 -12.83 -3.12 -15.34
CA SER A 66 -13.93 -2.38 -14.69
C SER A 66 -15.14 -2.18 -15.60
N GLN A 67 -14.93 -2.20 -16.92
CA GLN A 67 -15.98 -2.12 -17.93
C GLN A 67 -16.49 -3.50 -18.40
N GLY A 68 -16.06 -4.59 -17.77
CA GLY A 68 -16.41 -5.96 -18.17
C GLY A 68 -15.83 -6.38 -19.53
N LYS A 69 -14.76 -5.72 -19.99
CA LYS A 69 -14.10 -6.00 -21.26
C LYS A 69 -12.88 -6.88 -21.05
N ALA A 70 -12.47 -7.61 -22.10
CA ALA A 70 -11.20 -8.29 -22.11
C ALA A 70 -10.06 -7.27 -21.90
N PRO A 71 -9.09 -7.51 -21.00
CA PRO A 71 -8.02 -6.56 -20.69
C PRO A 71 -6.89 -6.65 -21.72
N PHE A 72 -7.22 -6.45 -23.00
CA PHE A 72 -6.20 -6.33 -24.06
C PHE A 72 -5.55 -4.94 -23.97
N VAL A 73 -4.30 -4.90 -23.55
CA VAL A 73 -3.53 -3.66 -23.35
C VAL A 73 -2.85 -3.28 -24.64
N THR A 74 -3.18 -2.14 -25.22
CA THR A 74 -2.73 -1.72 -26.55
C THR A 74 -1.24 -1.37 -26.58
N LEU A 75 -0.71 -0.79 -25.49
CA LEU A 75 0.72 -0.52 -25.35
C LEU A 75 1.57 -1.81 -25.33
N MET A 76 0.97 -2.90 -24.84
CA MET A 76 1.63 -4.19 -24.65
C MET A 76 1.35 -5.19 -25.78
N GLY A 77 0.29 -4.94 -26.57
CA GLY A 77 -0.16 -5.79 -27.68
C GLY A 77 -0.72 -7.14 -27.26
N ARG A 78 -1.12 -7.33 -25.99
CA ARG A 78 -1.62 -8.61 -25.46
C ARG A 78 -2.52 -8.42 -24.23
N ASN A 79 -3.10 -9.50 -23.75
CA ASN A 79 -3.89 -9.51 -22.51
C ASN A 79 -3.02 -9.20 -21.29
N LEU A 80 -3.51 -8.35 -20.37
CA LEU A 80 -2.84 -7.96 -19.12
C LEU A 80 -2.24 -9.15 -18.37
N PHE A 81 -3.01 -10.23 -18.20
CA PHE A 81 -2.57 -11.40 -17.44
C PHE A 81 -1.66 -12.36 -18.22
N GLY A 82 -1.49 -12.13 -19.52
CA GLY A 82 -0.63 -12.91 -20.40
C GLY A 82 0.82 -12.42 -20.47
N ASP A 83 1.14 -11.29 -19.84
CA ASP A 83 2.52 -10.80 -19.68
C ASP A 83 3.01 -11.04 -18.25
N HIS A 84 2.37 -10.35 -17.31
CA HIS A 84 2.54 -10.56 -15.87
C HIS A 84 1.19 -10.99 -15.27
N THR A 85 1.15 -12.18 -14.67
CA THR A 85 -0.08 -12.68 -14.01
C THR A 85 -0.31 -11.96 -12.67
N SER A 86 -0.56 -10.66 -12.75
CA SER A 86 -0.70 -9.73 -11.63
C SER A 86 -2.13 -9.71 -11.09
N PHE A 87 -2.60 -10.84 -10.55
CA PHE A 87 -3.94 -10.94 -9.96
C PHE A 87 -4.17 -9.99 -8.78
N ILE A 88 -3.09 -9.46 -8.19
CA ILE A 88 -3.14 -8.39 -7.18
C ILE A 88 -3.82 -7.11 -7.68
N LEU A 89 -4.02 -6.96 -8.99
CA LEU A 89 -4.73 -5.84 -9.59
C LEU A 89 -6.27 -5.98 -9.54
N LEU A 90 -6.79 -7.21 -9.38
CA LEU A 90 -8.25 -7.45 -9.38
C LEU A 90 -9.00 -6.68 -8.28
N PRO A 91 -8.48 -6.56 -7.03
CA PRO A 91 -9.10 -5.71 -6.01
C PRO A 91 -9.18 -4.22 -6.36
N LEU A 92 -8.43 -3.75 -7.36
CA LEU A 92 -8.47 -2.35 -7.80
C LEU A 92 -9.62 -2.06 -8.78
N VAL A 93 -10.21 -3.10 -9.38
CA VAL A 93 -11.30 -2.97 -10.35
C VAL A 93 -12.51 -2.21 -9.78
N PRO A 94 -13.02 -2.51 -8.56
CA PRO A 94 -14.12 -1.76 -7.99
C PRO A 94 -13.78 -0.29 -7.69
N LEU A 95 -12.51 0.03 -7.45
CA LEU A 95 -12.08 1.41 -7.21
C LEU A 95 -12.26 2.26 -8.47
N TYR A 96 -12.06 1.69 -9.66
CA TYR A 96 -12.24 2.38 -10.94
C TYR A 96 -13.72 2.70 -11.26
N TRP A 97 -14.68 2.03 -10.61
CA TRP A 97 -16.10 2.38 -10.72
C TRP A 97 -16.44 3.69 -10.01
N VAL A 98 -15.66 4.07 -9.00
CA VAL A 98 -15.89 5.27 -8.18
C VAL A 98 -14.91 6.38 -8.55
N ILE A 99 -13.65 6.02 -8.80
CA ILE A 99 -12.55 6.96 -9.06
C ILE A 99 -11.89 6.55 -10.37
N SER A 100 -12.30 7.19 -11.46
CA SER A 100 -11.72 6.97 -12.79
C SER A 100 -10.61 8.00 -13.07
N SER A 101 -9.56 8.02 -12.24
CA SER A 101 -8.41 8.92 -12.37
C SER A 101 -7.12 8.13 -12.53
N THR A 102 -6.26 8.59 -13.44
CA THR A 102 -4.92 8.03 -13.64
C THR A 102 -3.99 8.21 -12.42
N GLY A 103 -4.33 9.13 -11.51
CA GLY A 103 -3.61 9.31 -10.24
C GLY A 103 -3.89 8.20 -9.21
N LEU A 104 -4.96 7.42 -9.37
CA LEU A 104 -5.43 6.47 -8.36
C LEU A 104 -4.37 5.41 -8.02
N LEU A 105 -3.71 4.86 -9.04
CA LEU A 105 -2.74 3.79 -8.84
C LEU A 105 -1.53 4.23 -8.00
N PHE A 106 -1.08 5.48 -8.14
CA PHE A 106 -0.01 6.04 -7.32
C PHE A 106 -0.42 6.18 -5.85
N VAL A 107 -1.66 6.59 -5.59
CA VAL A 107 -2.21 6.65 -4.22
C VAL A 107 -2.30 5.25 -3.61
N VAL A 108 -2.75 4.27 -4.38
CA VAL A 108 -2.83 2.86 -3.96
C VAL A 108 -1.44 2.31 -3.64
N GLN A 109 -0.46 2.50 -4.54
CA GLN A 109 0.93 2.05 -4.31
C GLN A 109 1.53 2.68 -3.05
N ALA A 110 1.37 3.98 -2.87
CA ALA A 110 1.84 4.66 -1.65
C ALA A 110 1.19 4.10 -0.39
N ALA A 111 -0.12 3.81 -0.42
CA ALA A 111 -0.84 3.20 0.70
C ALA A 111 -0.33 1.78 1.00
N VAL A 112 -0.14 0.95 -0.01
CA VAL A 112 0.38 -0.41 0.14
C VAL A 112 1.78 -0.40 0.77
N LEU A 113 2.68 0.46 0.28
CA LEU A 113 4.03 0.61 0.84
C LEU A 113 3.99 1.13 2.27
N GLY A 114 3.18 2.15 2.57
CA GLY A 114 2.98 2.65 3.93
C GLY A 114 2.44 1.59 4.89
N LEU A 115 1.46 0.80 4.45
CA LEU A 115 0.88 -0.30 5.24
C LEU A 115 1.89 -1.40 5.58
N GLY A 116 2.99 -1.54 4.84
CA GLY A 116 4.10 -2.42 5.20
C GLY A 116 4.80 -2.05 6.52
N ALA A 117 4.59 -0.83 7.05
CA ALA A 117 5.05 -0.48 8.39
C ALA A 117 4.34 -1.30 9.50
N LEU A 118 3.11 -1.77 9.25
CA LEU A 118 2.33 -2.54 10.22
C LEU A 118 2.97 -3.90 10.56
N PRO A 119 3.27 -4.79 9.59
CA PRO A 119 3.96 -6.04 9.91
C PRO A 119 5.35 -5.80 10.49
N VAL A 120 6.08 -4.77 10.03
CA VAL A 120 7.39 -4.40 10.60
C VAL A 120 7.27 -4.05 12.09
N TRP A 121 6.31 -3.20 12.46
CA TRP A 121 6.03 -2.88 13.87
C TRP A 121 5.71 -4.13 14.68
N LYS A 122 4.82 -5.00 14.16
CA LYS A 122 4.38 -6.20 14.85
C LYS A 122 5.53 -7.20 15.05
N THR A 123 6.33 -7.44 14.02
CA THR A 123 7.51 -8.31 14.09
C THR A 123 8.53 -7.78 15.09
N ALA A 124 8.86 -6.48 15.03
CA ALA A 124 9.78 -5.87 15.99
C ALA A 124 9.22 -5.93 17.43
N ARG A 125 7.91 -5.73 17.60
CA ARG A 125 7.27 -5.86 18.92
C ARG A 125 7.36 -7.28 19.47
N MET A 126 7.17 -8.27 18.60
CA MET A 126 7.23 -9.69 18.94
C MET A 126 8.65 -10.11 19.33
N LEU A 127 9.65 -9.73 18.55
CA LEU A 127 11.04 -10.16 18.76
C LEU A 127 11.77 -9.39 19.87
N LEU A 128 11.50 -8.09 20.02
CA LEU A 128 12.32 -7.21 20.88
C LEU A 128 11.65 -6.82 22.19
N GLY A 129 10.35 -7.09 22.38
CA GLY A 129 9.70 -6.74 23.63
C GLY A 129 9.43 -5.23 23.83
N SER A 130 9.88 -4.36 22.91
CA SER A 130 10.06 -2.92 23.16
C SER A 130 9.32 -2.02 22.15
N LEU A 131 8.48 -1.12 22.66
CA LEU A 131 7.74 -0.13 21.86
C LEU A 131 8.66 0.91 21.18
N PRO A 132 9.67 1.50 21.86
CA PRO A 132 10.66 2.34 21.18
C PRO A 132 11.37 1.61 20.03
N MET A 133 11.79 0.36 20.23
CA MET A 133 12.49 -0.39 19.17
C MET A 133 11.58 -0.77 18.02
N SER A 134 10.30 -1.03 18.29
CA SER A 134 9.29 -1.20 17.24
C SER A 134 9.13 0.07 16.40
N CYS A 135 9.17 1.24 17.05
CA CYS A 135 9.16 2.52 16.36
C CYS A 135 10.43 2.74 15.51
N VAL A 136 11.60 2.39 16.04
CA VAL A 136 12.87 2.48 15.28
C VAL A 136 12.82 1.58 14.03
N ALA A 137 12.28 0.36 14.15
CA ALA A 137 12.12 -0.53 12.99
C ALA A 137 11.19 0.06 11.92
N VAL A 138 10.07 0.69 12.32
CA VAL A 138 9.18 1.41 11.40
C VAL A 138 9.91 2.57 10.72
N VAL A 139 10.66 3.38 11.47
CA VAL A 139 11.44 4.48 10.90
C VAL A 139 12.46 3.96 9.90
N ALA A 140 13.19 2.89 10.23
CA ALA A 140 14.16 2.27 9.34
C ALA A 140 13.51 1.75 8.05
N TYR A 141 12.32 1.14 8.15
CA TYR A 141 11.54 0.70 6.99
C TYR A 141 11.13 1.87 6.10
N LEU A 142 10.49 2.90 6.66
CA LEU A 142 9.97 4.05 5.90
C LEU A 142 11.09 4.88 5.25
N LEU A 143 12.24 5.00 5.91
CA LEU A 143 13.41 5.71 5.39
C LEU A 143 14.32 4.84 4.51
N HIS A 144 13.98 3.56 4.30
CA HIS A 144 14.80 2.67 3.50
C HIS A 144 14.83 3.15 2.04
N PRO A 145 16.01 3.42 1.45
CA PRO A 145 16.10 3.98 0.10
C PRO A 145 15.41 3.11 -0.95
N ALA A 146 15.54 1.78 -0.86
CA ALA A 146 14.88 0.88 -1.79
C ALA A 146 13.35 0.99 -1.74
N LEU A 147 12.75 1.14 -0.55
CA LEU A 147 11.30 1.29 -0.41
C LEU A 147 10.82 2.58 -1.09
N THR A 148 11.53 3.68 -0.80
CA THR A 148 11.20 5.00 -1.35
C THR A 148 11.42 5.06 -2.85
N TYR A 149 12.52 4.48 -3.36
CA TYR A 149 12.81 4.46 -4.79
C TYR A 149 11.77 3.63 -5.54
N THR A 150 11.44 2.41 -5.05
CA THR A 150 10.32 1.61 -5.59
C THR A 150 9.00 2.38 -5.60
N GLY A 151 8.72 3.15 -4.55
CA GLY A 151 7.51 3.96 -4.48
C GLY A 151 7.50 5.16 -5.42
N MET A 152 8.66 5.76 -5.69
CA MET A 152 8.83 6.95 -6.55
C MET A 152 8.90 6.62 -8.04
N GLU A 153 9.26 5.38 -8.39
CA GLU A 153 9.10 4.87 -9.74
C GLU A 153 7.61 4.87 -10.16
N ASN A 154 7.35 4.59 -11.44
CA ASN A 154 5.97 4.46 -11.94
C ASN A 154 5.17 3.39 -11.14
N PHE A 155 3.87 3.30 -11.39
CA PHE A 155 3.07 2.26 -10.74
C PHE A 155 3.51 0.87 -11.18
N HIS A 156 3.80 0.00 -10.21
CA HIS A 156 4.05 -1.41 -10.44
C HIS A 156 3.41 -2.27 -9.33
N PRO A 157 2.67 -3.34 -9.69
CA PRO A 157 2.01 -4.22 -8.71
C PRO A 157 2.98 -5.00 -7.82
N ASP A 158 4.19 -5.26 -8.29
CA ASP A 158 5.27 -5.93 -7.56
C ASP A 158 5.84 -5.08 -6.41
N SER A 159 5.58 -3.77 -6.37
CA SER A 159 5.87 -2.93 -5.21
C SER A 159 5.22 -3.46 -3.91
N ALA A 160 4.12 -4.21 -4.03
CA ALA A 160 3.46 -4.87 -2.91
C ALA A 160 4.27 -6.03 -2.31
N LEU A 161 5.29 -6.55 -3.01
CA LEU A 161 6.09 -7.67 -2.53
C LEU A 161 6.76 -7.38 -1.18
N ALA A 162 7.34 -6.19 -0.99
CA ALA A 162 8.00 -5.86 0.27
C ALA A 162 7.02 -5.88 1.47
N PRO A 163 5.86 -5.20 1.42
CA PRO A 163 4.81 -5.34 2.44
C PRO A 163 4.31 -6.78 2.63
N LEU A 164 4.09 -7.54 1.55
CA LEU A 164 3.57 -8.90 1.62
C LEU A 164 4.58 -9.87 2.24
N ILE A 165 5.86 -9.75 1.91
CA ILE A 165 6.95 -10.52 2.53
C ILE A 165 7.07 -10.14 4.01
N ALA A 166 6.98 -8.86 4.36
CA ALA A 166 6.98 -8.45 5.77
C ALA A 166 5.83 -9.09 6.56
N TRP A 167 4.63 -9.17 5.96
CA TRP A 167 3.51 -9.91 6.54
C TRP A 167 3.76 -11.41 6.66
N ALA A 168 4.37 -12.03 5.64
CA ALA A 168 4.74 -13.44 5.68
C ALA A 168 5.75 -13.73 6.82
N ILE A 169 6.75 -12.86 7.00
CA ILE A 169 7.72 -12.96 8.10
C ILE A 169 7.03 -12.82 9.45
N TYR A 170 6.08 -11.89 9.59
CA TYR A 170 5.31 -11.73 10.83
C TYR A 170 4.46 -12.98 11.16
N ALA A 171 3.97 -13.67 10.14
CA ALA A 171 3.07 -14.81 10.28
C ALA A 171 3.79 -16.17 10.39
N ALA A 172 5.11 -16.22 10.20
CA ALA A 172 5.94 -17.43 10.32
C ALA A 172 6.22 -17.78 11.78
#